data_AF-A0A821XNE1-F1
#
_entry.id   AF-A0A821XNE1-F1
#
_cell.length_a   1.000
_cell.length_b   1.000
_cell.length_c   1.000
_cell.angle_alpha   90.00
_cell.angle_beta   90.00
_cell.angle_gamma   90.00
#
_symmetry.space_group_name_H-M   'P 1'
#
loop_
_entity.id
_entity.type
_entity.pdbx_description
1 polymer ?
#
loop_
_entity_poly.entity_id
_entity_poly.type
_entity_poly.pdbx_seq_one_letter_code
_entity_poly.pdbx_strand_id
1 'polypeptide(L)'
;MNYDFLPPDLTLDEISPVSGDSLLFSLYKGLSNIKSGIDSVDYPQISNLRDELFNEINKNREKYNLIINSTNQQKWLAHRNRHHPLPINFIQAFANKEDINVEMYYGLETPIIFQSEKLKTSEPKIIIQSLANHHFNLLKYSD
;
A
#
# COMPACT_ATOMS: atom_id res chain seq x y z
N MET A 1 -24.24 -3.79 1.75
CA MET A 1 -23.45 -4.89 2.34
C MET A 1 -22.88 -4.32 3.62
N ASN A 2 -23.29 -4.80 4.80
CA ASN A 2 -22.72 -4.31 6.05
C ASN A 2 -21.27 -4.82 6.13
N TYR A 3 -20.33 -3.89 6.32
CA TYR A 3 -18.92 -4.19 6.46
C TYR A 3 -18.64 -4.63 7.90
N ASP A 4 -19.12 -5.81 8.30
CA ASP A 4 -18.91 -6.42 9.63
C ASP A 4 -17.42 -6.77 9.92
N PHE A 5 -16.49 -6.24 9.12
CA PHE A 5 -15.07 -6.57 9.06
C PHE A 5 -14.19 -5.33 9.19
N LEU A 6 -14.66 -4.24 9.80
CA LEU A 6 -13.83 -3.07 10.10
C LEU A 6 -14.16 -2.57 11.51
N PRO A 7 -13.18 -1.98 12.23
CA PRO A 7 -13.47 -1.20 13.43
C PRO A 7 -14.60 -0.18 13.17
N PRO A 8 -15.47 0.08 14.16
CA PRO A 8 -16.70 0.87 13.96
C PRO A 8 -16.43 2.33 13.59
N ASP A 9 -15.24 2.84 13.89
CA ASP A 9 -14.77 4.18 13.57
C ASP A 9 -14.17 4.28 12.17
N LEU A 10 -14.09 3.19 11.40
CA LEU A 10 -13.53 3.18 10.05
C LEU A 10 -14.58 2.86 8.99
N THR A 11 -14.51 3.56 7.87
CA THR A 11 -15.33 3.32 6.68
C THR A 11 -14.46 3.32 5.42
N LEU A 12 -14.98 2.74 4.33
CA LEU A 12 -14.35 2.85 3.02
C LEU A 12 -14.38 4.31 2.57
N ASP A 13 -13.22 4.87 2.23
CA ASP A 13 -13.17 6.18 1.59
C ASP A 13 -13.51 6.04 0.10
N GLU A 14 -12.85 5.09 -0.57
CA GLU A 14 -13.03 4.82 -1.99
C GLU A 14 -12.81 3.33 -2.29
N ILE A 15 -13.59 2.78 -3.22
CA ILE A 15 -13.42 1.39 -3.68
C ILE A 15 -12.32 1.39 -4.73
N SER A 16 -11.23 0.68 -4.44
CA SER A 16 -10.14 0.49 -5.40
C SER A 16 -10.58 -0.33 -6.60
N PRO A 17 -9.94 -0.18 -7.77
CA PRO A 17 -10.20 -1.04 -8.91
C PRO A 17 -9.94 -2.51 -8.57
N VAL A 18 -10.73 -3.42 -9.14
CA VAL A 18 -10.53 -4.88 -9.05
C VAL A 18 -9.36 -5.28 -9.94
N SER A 19 -8.15 -4.88 -9.56
CA SER A 19 -6.92 -5.18 -10.28
C SER A 19 -5.75 -5.33 -9.30
N GLY A 20 -4.64 -5.92 -9.78
CA GLY A 20 -3.40 -6.00 -9.00
C GLY A 20 -2.75 -4.65 -8.65
N ASP A 21 -3.34 -3.53 -9.09
CA ASP A 21 -2.90 -2.16 -8.76
C ASP A 21 -3.67 -1.56 -7.56
N SER A 22 -4.66 -2.27 -7.00
CA SER A 22 -5.47 -1.78 -5.86
C SER A 22 -4.63 -1.27 -4.67
N LEU A 23 -3.47 -1.89 -4.42
CA LEU A 23 -2.53 -1.42 -3.39
C LEU A 23 -1.98 -0.02 -3.69
N LEU A 24 -1.36 0.15 -4.86
CA LEU A 24 -0.75 1.43 -5.23
C LEU A 24 -1.79 2.52 -5.40
N PHE A 25 -2.97 2.18 -5.94
CA PHE A 25 -4.09 3.10 -6.03
C PHE A 25 -4.47 3.63 -4.65
N SER A 26 -4.72 2.73 -3.68
CA SER A 26 -5.10 3.11 -2.31
C SER A 26 -4.02 3.97 -1.64
N LEU A 27 -2.75 3.58 -1.76
CA LEU A 27 -1.63 4.31 -1.18
C LEU A 27 -1.47 5.71 -1.79
N TYR A 28 -1.52 5.82 -3.12
CA TYR A 28 -1.34 7.10 -3.80
C TYR A 28 -2.52 8.05 -3.57
N LYS A 29 -3.74 7.50 -3.57
CA LYS A 29 -4.95 8.26 -3.21
C LYS A 29 -4.87 8.76 -1.77
N GLY A 30 -4.54 7.89 -0.83
CA GLY A 30 -4.35 8.27 0.57
C GLY A 30 -3.28 9.35 0.74
N LEU A 31 -2.17 9.24 0.00
CA LEU A 31 -1.12 10.26 -0.01
C LEU A 31 -1.65 11.61 -0.54
N SER A 32 -2.46 11.60 -1.60
CA SER A 32 -3.07 12.82 -2.15
C SER A 32 -4.04 13.51 -1.19
N ASN A 33 -4.71 12.74 -0.32
CA ASN A 33 -5.57 13.30 0.73
C ASN A 33 -4.76 14.01 1.83
N ILE A 34 -3.46 13.70 1.97
CA ILE A 34 -2.59 14.19 3.05
C ILE A 34 -1.66 15.30 2.58
N LYS A 35 -1.06 15.16 1.38
CA LYS A 35 -0.11 16.14 0.82
C LYS A 35 -0.82 17.08 -0.15
N SER A 36 -0.76 18.38 0.12
CA SER A 36 -1.22 19.42 -0.81
C SER A 36 -0.36 19.43 -2.08
N GLY A 37 -1.00 19.44 -3.26
CA GLY A 37 -0.31 19.54 -4.56
C GLY A 37 -0.14 18.22 -5.32
N ILE A 38 -0.74 17.13 -4.85
CA ILE A 38 -0.94 15.90 -5.64
C ILE A 38 -2.35 15.98 -6.24
N ASP A 39 -2.46 16.49 -7.47
CA ASP A 39 -3.73 16.49 -8.20
C ASP A 39 -4.09 15.05 -8.64
N SER A 40 -5.40 14.77 -8.69
CA SER A 40 -6.09 13.53 -9.09
C SER A 40 -5.23 12.31 -9.49
N VAL A 41 -5.49 11.15 -8.88
CA VAL A 41 -4.82 9.87 -9.18
C VAL A 41 -4.86 9.55 -10.68
N ASP A 42 -3.70 9.61 -11.36
CA ASP A 42 -3.54 9.23 -12.76
C ASP A 42 -2.80 7.88 -12.92
N TYR A 43 -3.27 7.03 -13.83
CA TYR A 43 -2.76 5.67 -14.02
C TYR A 43 -1.29 5.56 -14.47
N PRO A 44 -0.75 6.46 -15.33
CA PRO A 44 0.67 6.50 -15.65
C PRO A 44 1.55 6.73 -14.40
N GLN A 45 1.08 7.51 -13.42
CA GLN A 45 1.82 7.74 -12.18
C GLN A 45 1.90 6.47 -11.34
N ILE A 46 0.81 5.69 -11.27
CA ILE A 46 0.79 4.38 -10.59
C ILE A 46 1.81 3.41 -11.21
N SER A 47 1.88 3.37 -12.55
CA SER A 47 2.84 2.50 -13.24
C SER A 47 4.28 2.87 -12.94
N ASN A 48 4.60 4.17 -12.92
CA ASN A 48 5.94 4.65 -12.58
C ASN A 48 6.28 4.32 -11.13
N LEU A 49 5.34 4.54 -10.21
CA LEU A 49 5.51 4.19 -8.80
C LEU A 49 5.78 2.69 -8.61
N ARG A 50 5.08 1.82 -9.35
CA ARG A 50 5.33 0.37 -9.31
C ARG A 50 6.78 0.04 -9.62
N ASP A 51 7.29 0.56 -10.74
CA ASP A 51 8.66 0.31 -11.17
C ASP A 51 9.69 0.88 -10.18
N GLU A 52 9.44 2.08 -9.65
CA GLU A 52 10.30 2.71 -8.65
C GLU A 52 10.39 1.87 -7.37
N LEU A 53 9.25 1.46 -6.80
CA LEU A 53 9.22 0.64 -5.59
C LEU A 53 9.82 -0.75 -5.83
N PHE A 54 9.53 -1.37 -6.99
CA PHE A 54 10.12 -2.65 -7.35
C PHE A 54 11.65 -2.58 -7.39
N ASN A 55 12.20 -1.53 -8.02
CA ASN A 55 13.63 -1.32 -8.11
C ASN A 55 14.26 -1.02 -6.75
N GLU A 56 13.61 -0.21 -5.92
CA GLU A 56 14.05 0.10 -4.55
C GLU A 56 14.13 -1.16 -3.68
N ILE A 57 13.10 -2.00 -3.71
CA ILE A 57 13.07 -3.27 -2.98
C ILE A 57 14.13 -4.22 -3.52
N ASN A 58 14.26 -4.31 -4.86
CA ASN A 58 15.23 -5.20 -5.49
C ASN A 58 16.68 -4.80 -5.21
N LYS A 59 16.95 -3.50 -5.01
CA LYS A 59 18.26 -2.95 -4.64
C LYS A 59 18.57 -3.18 -3.16
N ASN A 60 17.57 -3.11 -2.29
CA ASN A 60 17.71 -3.20 -0.84
C ASN A 60 16.99 -4.44 -0.26
N ARG A 61 17.25 -5.62 -0.84
CA ARG A 61 16.46 -6.84 -0.56
C ARG A 61 16.41 -7.22 0.91
N GLU A 62 17.56 -7.18 1.59
CA GLU A 62 17.69 -7.51 3.00
C GLU A 62 16.85 -6.58 3.88
N LYS A 63 16.87 -5.27 3.57
CA LYS A 63 16.08 -4.24 4.27
C LYS A 63 14.58 -4.55 4.25
N TYR A 64 14.08 -5.04 3.11
CA TYR A 64 12.66 -5.35 2.92
C TYR A 64 12.31 -6.82 3.11
N ASN A 65 13.18 -7.59 3.80
CA ASN A 65 13.03 -9.03 4.07
C ASN A 65 12.70 -9.86 2.80
N LEU A 66 13.25 -9.44 1.65
CA LEU A 66 13.00 -10.09 0.37
C LEU A 66 14.05 -11.18 0.12
N ILE A 67 13.62 -12.43 0.22
CA ILE A 67 14.44 -13.59 -0.13
C ILE A 67 14.07 -14.06 -1.53
N ILE A 68 14.97 -13.88 -2.50
CA ILE A 68 14.81 -14.39 -3.87
C ILE A 68 15.75 -15.57 -4.08
N ASN A 69 15.19 -16.69 -4.53
CA ASN A 69 15.90 -17.88 -4.95
C ASN A 69 15.41 -18.31 -6.35
N SER A 70 16.00 -19.38 -6.90
CA SER A 70 15.64 -19.88 -8.23
C SER A 70 14.17 -20.28 -8.36
N THR A 71 13.49 -20.66 -7.28
CA THR A 71 12.09 -21.12 -7.32
C THR A 71 11.07 -20.00 -7.26
N ASN A 72 11.42 -18.83 -6.69
CA ASN A 72 10.51 -17.69 -6.58
C ASN A 72 10.90 -16.48 -7.45
N GLN A 73 12.05 -16.50 -8.14
CA GLN A 73 12.52 -15.41 -8.98
C GLN A 73 11.50 -14.99 -10.05
N GLN A 74 10.87 -15.95 -10.74
CA GLN A 74 9.85 -15.63 -11.74
C GLN A 74 8.61 -14.98 -11.12
N LYS A 75 8.17 -15.47 -9.95
CA LYS A 75 7.06 -14.87 -9.19
C LYS A 75 7.41 -13.45 -8.78
N TRP A 76 8.63 -13.21 -8.31
CA TRP A 76 9.12 -11.87 -7.98
C TRP A 76 9.04 -10.95 -9.19
N LEU A 77 9.64 -11.33 -10.33
CA LEU A 77 9.63 -10.52 -11.55
C LEU A 77 8.21 -10.21 -12.05
N ALA A 78 7.25 -11.11 -11.82
CA ALA A 78 5.85 -10.89 -12.21
C ALA A 78 5.22 -9.68 -11.50
N HIS A 79 5.63 -9.36 -10.26
CA HIS A 79 5.11 -8.20 -9.52
C HIS A 79 5.47 -6.85 -10.17
N ARG A 80 6.45 -6.81 -11.07
CA ARG A 80 6.74 -5.61 -11.86
C ARG A 80 5.65 -5.33 -12.90
N ASN A 81 4.95 -6.36 -13.38
CA ASN A 81 3.92 -6.22 -14.39
C ASN A 81 2.61 -5.69 -13.78
N ARG A 82 1.87 -4.90 -14.57
CA ARG A 82 0.51 -4.46 -14.22
C ARG A 82 -0.39 -5.68 -13.99
N HIS A 83 -1.42 -5.50 -13.17
CA HIS A 83 -2.39 -6.54 -12.78
C HIS A 83 -1.89 -7.67 -11.88
N HIS A 84 -0.58 -7.81 -11.65
CA HIS A 84 -0.07 -8.70 -10.59
C HIS A 84 -0.22 -8.03 -9.22
N PRO A 85 -0.88 -8.70 -8.24
CA PRO A 85 -0.97 -8.20 -6.88
C PRO A 85 0.41 -7.93 -6.29
N LEU A 86 0.53 -6.87 -5.51
CA LEU A 86 1.79 -6.51 -4.88
C LEU A 86 1.90 -7.10 -3.48
N PRO A 87 3.09 -7.61 -3.11
CA PRO A 87 3.34 -8.07 -1.75
C PRO A 87 3.42 -6.91 -0.76
N ILE A 88 3.17 -7.23 0.51
CA ILE A 88 3.07 -6.28 1.62
C ILE A 88 4.32 -5.41 1.83
N ASN A 89 5.51 -5.89 1.43
CA ASN A 89 6.75 -5.13 1.53
C ASN A 89 6.78 -3.88 0.62
N PHE A 90 5.89 -3.79 -0.38
CA PHE A 90 5.67 -2.55 -1.14
C PHE A 90 5.09 -1.44 -0.28
N ILE A 91 4.33 -1.76 0.77
CA ILE A 91 3.80 -0.77 1.71
C ILE A 91 4.93 -0.11 2.48
N GLN A 92 5.87 -0.89 3.02
CA GLN A 92 7.03 -0.36 3.73
C GLN A 92 7.93 0.48 2.81
N ALA A 93 8.15 0.03 1.57
CA ALA A 93 8.92 0.79 0.59
C ALA A 93 8.24 2.12 0.26
N PHE A 94 6.91 2.13 0.11
CA PHE A 94 6.14 3.35 -0.11
C PHE A 94 6.21 4.29 1.08
N ALA A 95 6.00 3.79 2.30
CA ALA A 95 6.10 4.56 3.56
C ALA A 95 7.45 5.29 3.68
N ASN A 96 8.54 4.59 3.37
CA ASN A 96 9.88 5.14 3.38
C ASN A 96 10.15 6.16 2.27
N LYS A 97 9.62 5.92 1.06
CA LYS A 97 9.79 6.81 -0.09
C LYS A 97 9.08 8.14 0.14
N GLU A 98 7.85 8.07 0.65
CA GLU A 98 6.96 9.23 0.76
C GLU A 98 7.02 9.91 2.13
N ASP A 99 7.85 9.41 3.04
CA ASP A 99 7.96 9.90 4.41
C ASP A 99 6.58 9.98 5.09
N ILE A 100 5.85 8.86 5.08
CA ILE A 100 4.50 8.72 5.59
C ILE A 100 4.32 7.37 6.31
N ASN A 101 3.47 7.31 7.33
CA ASN A 101 3.09 6.05 7.95
C ASN A 101 1.93 5.39 7.20
N VAL A 102 1.77 4.08 7.30
CA VAL A 102 0.60 3.36 6.77
C VAL A 102 0.07 2.39 7.82
N GLU A 103 -1.23 2.45 8.10
CA GLU A 103 -1.95 1.48 8.91
C GLU A 103 -2.75 0.56 8.01
N MET A 104 -2.55 -0.75 8.15
CA MET A 104 -3.24 -1.74 7.35
C MET A 104 -4.07 -2.67 8.23
N TYR A 105 -5.36 -2.73 7.94
CA TYR A 105 -6.32 -3.59 8.63
C TYR A 105 -6.62 -4.88 7.85
N TYR A 106 -6.67 -5.99 8.59
CA TYR A 106 -7.21 -7.28 8.14
C TYR A 106 -8.49 -7.59 8.93
N GLY A 107 -9.61 -6.99 8.55
CA GLY A 107 -10.83 -7.21 9.32
C GLY A 107 -10.87 -6.36 10.61
N LEU A 108 -11.26 -7.01 11.71
CA LEU A 108 -11.33 -6.44 13.07
C LEU A 108 -10.01 -6.59 13.87
N GLU A 109 -8.95 -7.10 13.25
CA GLU A 109 -7.66 -7.31 13.90
C GLU A 109 -6.93 -5.99 14.17
N THR A 110 -5.98 -6.02 15.11
CA THR A 110 -5.05 -4.90 15.34
C THR A 110 -4.32 -4.57 14.03
N PRO A 111 -4.26 -3.29 13.63
CA PRO A 111 -3.62 -2.92 12.37
C PRO A 111 -2.13 -3.22 12.40
N ILE A 112 -1.59 -3.61 11.24
CA ILE A 112 -0.15 -3.63 11.01
C ILE A 112 0.28 -2.21 10.65
N ILE A 113 1.27 -1.67 11.37
CA ILE A 113 1.78 -0.32 11.16
C ILE A 113 3.10 -0.38 10.40
N PHE A 114 3.14 0.27 9.24
CA PHE A 114 4.34 0.52 8.45
C PHE A 114 4.80 1.94 8.70
N GLN A 115 5.79 2.09 9.59
CA GLN A 115 6.33 3.40 9.94
C GLN A 115 7.42 3.81 8.96
N SER A 116 7.39 5.06 8.51
CA SER A 116 8.52 5.63 7.78
C SER A 116 9.73 5.79 8.69
N GLU A 117 10.90 5.38 8.24
CA GLU A 117 12.16 5.54 8.97
C GLU A 117 12.52 7.00 9.29
N LYS A 118 11.99 7.96 8.53
CA LYS A 118 12.25 9.38 8.73
C LYS A 118 11.26 10.06 9.68
N LEU A 119 10.11 9.43 9.95
CA LEU A 119 9.08 9.98 10.83
C LEU A 119 9.25 9.46 12.25
N LYS A 120 9.45 10.39 13.19
CA LYS A 120 9.45 10.09 14.63
C LYS A 120 8.05 10.11 15.25
N THR A 121 7.06 10.57 14.49
CA THR A 121 5.68 10.79 14.91
C THR A 121 4.75 9.73 14.34
N SER A 122 3.63 9.50 15.02
CA SER A 122 2.55 8.61 14.57
C SER A 122 1.72 9.18 13.42
N GLU A 123 1.82 10.49 13.16
CA GLU A 123 1.18 11.20 12.05
C GLU A 123 2.24 11.75 11.09
N PRO A 124 1.95 11.89 9.78
CA PRO A 124 0.72 11.52 9.09
C PRO A 124 0.66 10.04 8.67
N LYS A 125 -0.55 9.48 8.59
CA LYS A 125 -0.77 8.08 8.19
C LYS A 125 -1.82 7.91 7.09
N ILE A 126 -1.60 6.95 6.20
CA ILE A 126 -2.62 6.42 5.29
C ILE A 126 -3.24 5.19 5.94
N ILE A 127 -4.57 5.04 5.88
CA ILE A 127 -5.27 3.88 6.45
C ILE A 127 -5.81 3.04 5.29
N ILE A 128 -5.46 1.76 5.22
CA ILE A 128 -5.94 0.85 4.18
C ILE A 128 -6.51 -0.43 4.78
N GLN A 129 -7.42 -1.07 4.05
CA GLN A 129 -7.89 -2.43 4.31
C GLN A 129 -7.25 -3.38 3.32
N SER A 130 -6.85 -4.57 3.78
CA SER A 130 -6.51 -5.69 2.90
C SER A 130 -7.60 -6.75 2.93
N LEU A 131 -8.20 -7.02 1.76
CA LEU A 131 -9.15 -8.10 1.52
C LEU A 131 -8.43 -9.27 0.84
N ALA A 132 -8.56 -10.46 1.45
CA ALA A 132 -8.00 -11.72 0.94
C ALA A 132 -6.49 -11.69 0.59
N ASN A 133 -5.72 -10.79 1.21
CA ASN A 133 -4.27 -10.60 1.01
C ASN A 133 -3.83 -10.08 -0.37
N HIS A 134 -4.75 -9.67 -1.25
CA HIS A 134 -4.39 -9.24 -2.62
C HIS A 134 -5.21 -8.07 -3.16
N HIS A 135 -6.28 -7.66 -2.48
CA HIS A 135 -7.05 -6.49 -2.83
C HIS A 135 -7.04 -5.49 -1.68
N PHE A 136 -6.86 -4.20 -2.00
CA PHE A 136 -6.69 -3.17 -0.98
C PHE A 136 -7.64 -2.01 -1.23
N ASN A 137 -8.24 -1.49 -0.15
CA ASN A 137 -9.09 -0.31 -0.20
C ASN A 137 -8.53 0.79 0.70
N LEU A 138 -8.76 2.04 0.30
CA LEU A 138 -8.49 3.19 1.16
C LEU A 138 -9.61 3.31 2.21
N LEU A 139 -9.21 3.53 3.46
CA LEU A 139 -10.10 3.76 4.59
C LEU A 139 -9.99 5.22 5.05
N LYS A 140 -11.03 5.66 5.77
CA LYS A 140 -11.03 6.89 6.55
C LYS A 140 -11.78 6.68 7.86
N TYR A 141 -11.56 7.59 8.81
CA TYR A 141 -12.40 7.66 9.99
C TYR A 141 -13.83 8.07 9.60
N SER A 142 -14.82 7.45 10.26
CA SER A 142 -16.23 7.82 10.16
C SER A 142 -16.44 9.21 10.77
N ASP A 143 -17.25 10.04 10.12
CA ASP A 143 -17.69 11.34 10.63
C ASP A 143 -18.63 11.23 11.84
#